data_AF-A0A318HGZ3-F1
#
_entry.id   AF-A0A318HGZ3-F1
#
_cell.length_a   1.000
_cell.length_b   1.000
_cell.length_c   1.000
_cell.angle_alpha   90.00
_cell.angle_beta   90.00
_cell.angle_gamma   90.00
#
_symmetry.space_group_name_H-M   'P 1'
#
loop_
_entity.id
_entity.type
_entity.pdbx_description
1 polymer ?
#
loop_
_entity_poly.entity_id
_entity_poly.type
_entity_poly.pdbx_seq_one_letter_code
_entity_poly.pdbx_strand_id
1 'polypeptide(L)'
;MASDLRAVVAAIKNVADVERMGALALHVAKVVRRRHPAHALPEDVNGYFAEMGRIAVEIGDTTKSVVLERDPHQAAQLRHDDDAMDDLHRHLFTVLMDREWTHDVPSAVDVTLLGRYYERFADHAVEIARRVIYQATGATEIPD
;
A
#
# COMPACT_ATOMS: atom_id res chain seq x y z
N MET A 1 -19.46 -9.51 -25.54
CA MET A 1 -19.63 -10.86 -24.94
C MET A 1 -18.45 -11.23 -24.04
N ALA A 2 -17.22 -11.47 -24.55
CA ALA A 2 -16.06 -11.75 -23.68
C ALA A 2 -15.53 -10.52 -22.90
N SER A 3 -15.73 -9.31 -23.43
CA SER A 3 -15.41 -8.04 -22.78
C SER A 3 -16.25 -7.80 -21.52
N ASP A 4 -17.54 -8.11 -21.59
CA ASP A 4 -18.51 -7.79 -20.53
C ASP A 4 -18.31 -8.71 -19.32
N LEU A 5 -18.06 -10.00 -19.54
CA LEU A 5 -17.71 -10.93 -18.48
C LEU A 5 -16.36 -10.57 -17.83
N ARG A 6 -15.36 -10.14 -18.63
CA ARG A 6 -14.07 -9.68 -18.12
C ARG A 6 -14.23 -8.45 -17.23
N ALA A 7 -15.09 -7.51 -17.62
CA ALA A 7 -15.39 -6.32 -16.84
C ALA A 7 -16.00 -6.68 -15.47
N VAL A 8 -17.01 -7.57 -15.46
CA VAL A 8 -17.66 -8.01 -14.22
C VAL A 8 -16.70 -8.76 -13.30
N VAL A 9 -15.92 -9.71 -13.83
CA VAL A 9 -14.97 -10.50 -13.04
C VAL A 9 -13.88 -9.61 -12.42
N ALA A 10 -13.35 -8.66 -13.19
CA ALA A 10 -12.35 -7.73 -12.68
C ALA A 10 -12.94 -6.79 -11.62
N ALA A 11 -14.19 -6.31 -11.77
CA ALA A 11 -14.85 -5.53 -10.74
C ALA A 11 -14.97 -6.29 -9.41
N ILE A 12 -15.37 -7.57 -9.44
CA ILE A 12 -15.44 -8.42 -8.24
C ILE A 12 -14.06 -8.56 -7.57
N LYS A 13 -13.00 -8.77 -8.37
CA LYS A 13 -11.63 -8.86 -7.83
C LYS A 13 -11.15 -7.54 -7.23
N ASN A 14 -11.45 -6.42 -7.89
CA ASN A 14 -11.07 -5.09 -7.41
C ASN A 14 -11.77 -4.76 -6.08
N VAL A 15 -13.04 -5.15 -5.90
CA VAL A 15 -13.73 -5.00 -4.61
C VAL A 15 -12.99 -5.73 -3.51
N ALA A 16 -12.58 -6.99 -3.75
CA ALA A 16 -11.82 -7.76 -2.76
C ALA A 16 -10.48 -7.10 -2.39
N ASP A 17 -9.79 -6.48 -3.35
CA ASP A 17 -8.53 -5.78 -3.06
C ASP A 17 -8.76 -4.48 -2.29
N VAL A 18 -9.80 -3.70 -2.62
CA VAL A 18 -10.19 -2.50 -1.85
C VAL A 18 -10.57 -2.87 -0.41
N GLU A 19 -11.29 -3.97 -0.21
CA GLU A 19 -11.60 -4.48 1.14
C GLU A 19 -10.33 -4.82 1.91
N ARG A 20 -9.32 -5.41 1.27
CA ARG A 20 -8.03 -5.69 1.92
C ARG A 20 -7.25 -4.41 2.24
N MET A 21 -7.25 -3.41 1.35
CA MET A 21 -6.68 -2.09 1.62
C MET A 21 -7.33 -1.46 2.87
N GLY A 22 -8.67 -1.46 2.95
CA GLY A 22 -9.39 -0.96 4.12
C GLY A 22 -9.08 -1.74 5.42
N ALA A 23 -8.94 -3.07 5.34
CA ALA A 23 -8.57 -3.90 6.48
C ALA A 23 -7.15 -3.61 6.99
N LEU A 24 -6.19 -3.33 6.10
CA LEU A 24 -4.83 -2.95 6.46
C LEU A 24 -4.77 -1.57 7.12
N ALA A 25 -5.51 -0.59 6.60
CA ALA A 25 -5.66 0.72 7.23
C ALA A 25 -6.27 0.59 8.65
N LEU A 26 -7.25 -0.31 8.83
CA LEU A 26 -7.80 -0.61 10.14
C LEU A 26 -6.75 -1.25 11.08
N HIS A 27 -5.86 -2.09 10.58
CA HIS A 27 -4.77 -2.66 11.39
C HIS A 27 -3.80 -1.57 11.88
N VAL A 28 -3.43 -0.62 11.01
CA VAL A 28 -2.65 0.56 11.41
C VAL A 28 -3.34 1.30 12.55
N ALA A 29 -4.63 1.62 12.40
CA ALA A 29 -5.40 2.31 13.42
C ALA A 29 -5.49 1.53 14.75
N LYS A 30 -5.61 0.19 14.70
CA LYS A 30 -5.65 -0.68 15.89
C LYS A 30 -4.32 -0.71 16.64
N VAL A 31 -3.18 -0.74 15.93
CA VAL A 31 -1.86 -0.67 16.57
C VAL A 31 -1.71 0.64 17.34
N VAL A 32 -2.00 1.77 16.70
CA VAL A 32 -1.95 3.10 17.34
C VAL A 32 -2.88 3.18 18.55
N ARG A 33 -4.12 2.68 18.40
CA ARG A 33 -5.10 2.68 19.50
C ARG A 33 -4.65 1.83 20.70
N ARG A 34 -4.01 0.69 20.46
CA ARG A 34 -3.56 -0.24 21.52
C ARG A 34 -2.45 0.36 22.38
N ARG A 35 -1.62 1.24 21.81
CA ARG A 35 -0.46 1.83 22.50
C ARG A 35 -0.81 3.10 23.28
N HIS A 36 -1.93 3.75 22.95
CA HIS A 36 -2.41 4.94 23.64
C HIS A 36 -2.49 4.73 25.17
N PRO A 37 -2.00 5.67 26.00
CA PRO A 37 -1.54 7.02 25.65
C PRO A 37 -0.08 7.12 25.19
N ALA A 38 0.67 6.02 25.20
CA ALA A 38 2.02 6.00 24.64
C ALA A 38 1.99 6.02 23.11
N HIS A 39 3.12 6.38 22.50
CA HIS A 39 3.30 6.28 21.05
C HIS A 39 3.56 4.83 20.64
N ALA A 40 3.03 4.45 19.47
CA ALA A 40 3.33 3.13 18.88
C ALA A 40 4.71 3.06 18.24
N LEU A 41 5.28 4.23 17.94
CA LEU A 41 6.52 4.37 17.21
C LEU A 41 7.51 5.20 18.02
N PRO A 42 8.78 4.80 18.05
CA PRO A 42 9.88 5.67 18.48
C PRO A 42 9.99 6.95 17.65
N GLU A 43 10.58 8.00 18.22
CA GLU A 43 10.63 9.34 17.61
C GLU A 43 11.46 9.38 16.31
N ASP A 44 12.56 8.64 16.29
CA ASP A 44 13.50 8.52 15.17
C ASP A 44 12.88 7.90 13.90
N VAL A 45 11.82 7.09 14.05
CA VAL A 45 11.13 6.48 12.89
C VAL A 45 9.83 7.18 12.50
N ASN A 46 9.33 8.12 13.30
CA ASN A 46 8.05 8.80 13.04
C ASN A 46 8.00 9.48 11.67
N GLY A 47 9.10 10.07 11.21
CA GLY A 47 9.17 10.73 9.90
C GLY A 47 8.91 9.79 8.73
N TYR A 48 9.46 8.57 8.78
CA TYR A 48 9.23 7.57 7.74
C TYR A 48 7.77 7.13 7.69
N PHE A 49 7.14 6.92 8.85
CA PHE A 49 5.72 6.53 8.90
C PHE A 49 4.76 7.66 8.52
N ALA A 50 5.12 8.91 8.77
CA ALA A 50 4.37 10.05 8.25
C ALA A 50 4.40 10.07 6.72
N GLU A 51 5.55 9.79 6.12
CA GLU A 51 5.69 9.72 4.66
C GLU A 51 4.98 8.50 4.07
N MET A 52 5.11 7.31 4.67
CA MET A 52 4.31 6.14 4.27
C MET A 52 2.81 6.42 4.34
N GLY A 53 2.36 7.14 5.37
CA GLY A 53 0.96 7.56 5.49
C GLY A 53 0.53 8.50 4.35
N ARG A 54 1.38 9.47 3.98
CA ARG A 54 1.14 10.38 2.86
C ARG A 54 1.04 9.62 1.53
N ILE A 55 2.00 8.74 1.24
CA ILE A 55 2.04 7.92 0.02
C ILE A 55 0.82 6.99 -0.03
N ALA A 56 0.44 6.36 1.09
CA ALA A 56 -0.73 5.47 1.11
C ALA A 56 -2.03 6.20 0.77
N VAL A 57 -2.19 7.46 1.21
CA VAL A 57 -3.35 8.28 0.82
C VAL A 57 -3.32 8.60 -0.67
N GLU A 58 -2.16 8.99 -1.21
CA GLU A 58 -1.97 9.26 -2.63
C GLU A 58 -2.27 8.03 -3.50
N ILE A 59 -1.72 6.86 -3.15
CA ILE A 59 -2.03 5.57 -3.77
C ILE A 59 -3.53 5.28 -3.73
N GLY A 60 -4.20 5.53 -2.60
CA GLY A 60 -5.64 5.32 -2.46
C GLY A 60 -6.46 6.19 -3.41
N ASP A 61 -6.12 7.49 -3.51
CA ASP A 61 -6.79 8.44 -4.39
C ASP A 61 -6.52 8.16 -5.88
N THR A 62 -5.29 7.80 -6.23
CA THR A 62 -4.93 7.37 -7.59
C THR A 62 -5.66 6.07 -7.96
N THR A 63 -5.71 5.08 -7.05
CA THR A 63 -6.45 3.81 -7.27
C THR A 63 -7.92 4.06 -7.55
N LYS A 64 -8.55 4.96 -6.79
CA LYS A 64 -9.94 5.35 -7.02
C LYS A 64 -10.12 5.95 -8.42
N SER A 65 -9.24 6.87 -8.82
CA SER A 65 -9.30 7.53 -10.14
C SER A 65 -9.12 6.51 -11.27
N VAL A 66 -8.13 5.62 -11.15
CA VAL A 66 -7.84 4.53 -12.08
C VAL A 66 -9.03 3.61 -12.30
N VAL A 67 -9.76 3.25 -11.23
CA VAL A 67 -10.95 2.39 -11.34
C VAL A 67 -12.12 3.11 -12.01
N LEU A 68 -12.30 4.40 -11.76
CA LEU A 68 -13.41 5.20 -12.29
C LEU A 68 -13.20 5.60 -13.75
N GLU A 69 -11.99 6.04 -14.08
CA GLU A 69 -11.62 6.58 -15.39
C GLU A 69 -11.19 5.48 -16.35
N ARG A 70 -10.69 4.35 -15.83
CA ARG A 70 -10.16 3.21 -16.59
C ARG A 70 -9.01 3.60 -17.53
N ASP A 71 -8.23 4.60 -17.13
CA ASP A 71 -7.04 5.03 -17.86
C ASP A 71 -5.85 4.12 -17.53
N PRO A 72 -5.35 3.33 -18.51
CA PRO A 72 -4.22 2.46 -18.27
C PRO A 72 -2.90 3.22 -18.03
N HIS A 73 -2.76 4.47 -18.49
CA HIS A 73 -1.56 5.28 -18.23
C HIS A 73 -1.52 5.76 -16.78
N GLN A 74 -2.65 6.24 -16.25
CA GLN A 74 -2.78 6.55 -14.83
C GLN A 74 -2.58 5.28 -13.97
N ALA A 75 -3.04 4.12 -14.44
CA ALA A 75 -2.80 2.85 -13.76
C ALA A 75 -1.32 2.47 -13.69
N ALA A 76 -0.53 2.81 -14.72
CA ALA A 76 0.91 2.55 -14.71
C ALA A 76 1.64 3.36 -13.63
N GLN A 77 1.14 4.56 -13.29
CA GLN A 77 1.73 5.42 -12.25
C GLN A 77 1.70 4.76 -10.86
N LEU A 78 0.67 3.96 -10.54
CA LEU A 78 0.56 3.28 -9.24
C LEU A 78 1.75 2.38 -8.91
N ARG A 79 2.45 1.86 -9.93
CA ARG A 79 3.67 1.08 -9.75
C ARG A 79 4.84 1.93 -9.28
N HIS A 80 4.96 3.14 -9.80
CA HIS A 80 5.99 4.09 -9.35
C HIS A 80 5.71 4.57 -7.92
N ASP A 81 4.44 4.76 -7.57
CA ASP A 81 4.06 5.14 -6.21
C ASP A 81 4.36 4.01 -5.20
N ASP A 82 4.22 2.75 -5.63
CA ASP A 82 4.60 1.55 -4.88
C ASP A 82 6.12 1.43 -4.67
N ASP A 83 6.95 1.77 -5.67
CA ASP A 83 8.41 1.78 -5.53
C ASP A 83 8.87 2.66 -4.34
N ALA A 84 8.22 3.82 -4.16
CA ALA A 84 8.52 4.72 -3.03
C ALA A 84 8.12 4.11 -1.67
N MET A 85 7.01 3.35 -1.62
CA MET A 85 6.58 2.63 -0.42
C MET A 85 7.56 1.51 -0.07
N ASP A 86 8.00 0.75 -1.07
CA ASP A 86 8.97 -0.35 -0.96
C ASP A 86 10.32 0.12 -0.44
N ASP A 87 10.81 1.26 -0.93
CA ASP A 87 12.06 1.86 -0.48
C ASP A 87 12.00 2.26 1.00
N LEU A 88 10.89 2.88 1.44
CA LEU A 88 10.68 3.21 2.85
C LEU A 88 10.60 1.95 3.72
N HIS A 89 9.86 0.93 3.27
CA HIS A 89 9.74 -0.33 3.99
C HIS A 89 11.09 -1.03 4.15
N ARG A 90 11.91 -1.08 3.08
CA ARG A 90 13.26 -1.65 3.10
C ARG A 90 14.21 -0.87 4.01
N HIS A 91 14.11 0.46 4.00
CA HIS A 91 14.88 1.32 4.88
C HIS A 91 14.55 1.08 6.36
N LEU A 92 13.27 0.95 6.71
CA LEU A 92 12.85 0.62 8.08
C LEU A 92 13.43 -0.72 8.56
N PHE A 93 13.55 -1.72 7.69
CA PHE A 93 14.25 -2.97 8.05
C PHE A 93 15.72 -2.75 8.37
N THR A 94 16.39 -1.86 7.64
CA THR A 94 17.79 -1.53 7.92
C THR A 94 17.93 -0.85 9.28
N VAL A 95 17.03 0.09 9.62
CA VAL A 95 16.99 0.74 10.94
C VAL A 95 16.77 -0.30 12.06
N LEU A 96 15.87 -1.26 11.87
CA LEU A 96 15.57 -2.29 12.86
C LEU A 96 16.71 -3.31 13.07
N MET A 97 17.53 -3.54 12.04
CA MET A 97 18.69 -4.45 12.11
C MET A 97 19.96 -3.75 12.59
N ASP A 98 19.93 -2.43 12.74
CA ASP A 98 21.07 -1.67 13.23
C ASP A 98 21.44 -2.10 14.65
N ARG A 99 22.74 -2.24 14.91
CA ARG A 99 23.25 -2.54 16.26
C ARG A 99 23.00 -1.39 17.23
N GLU A 100 22.74 -0.20 16.71
CA GLU A 100 22.39 0.99 17.47
C GLU A 100 20.88 1.07 17.80
N TRP A 101 20.05 0.10 17.40
CA TRP A 101 18.66 0.05 17.85
C TRP A 101 18.57 -0.13 19.37
N THR A 102 18.21 0.95 20.08
CA THR A 102 18.13 0.96 21.55
C THR A 102 16.70 0.80 22.10
N HIS A 103 15.68 0.76 21.24
CA HIS A 103 14.28 0.68 21.69
C HIS A 103 13.87 -0.74 22.05
N ASP A 104 12.77 -0.86 22.77
CA ASP A 104 12.28 -2.15 23.25
C ASP A 104 11.77 -3.06 22.10
N VAL A 105 11.73 -4.37 22.38
CA VAL A 105 11.22 -5.37 21.43
C VAL A 105 9.78 -5.06 20.98
N PRO A 106 8.85 -4.66 21.87
CA PRO A 106 7.52 -4.24 21.47
C PRO A 106 7.49 -3.11 20.43
N SER A 107 8.39 -2.14 20.49
CA SER A 107 8.47 -1.07 19.47
C SER A 107 8.99 -1.61 18.15
N ALA A 108 10.00 -2.48 18.16
CA ALA A 108 10.52 -3.11 16.95
C ALA A 108 9.43 -3.93 16.22
N VAL A 109 8.59 -4.64 16.99
CA VAL A 109 7.43 -5.38 16.45
C VAL A 109 6.41 -4.43 15.82
N ASP A 110 6.08 -3.32 16.48
CA ASP A 110 5.12 -2.35 15.94
C ASP A 110 5.62 -1.69 14.65
N VAL A 111 6.90 -1.28 14.60
CA VAL A 111 7.54 -0.76 13.37
C VAL A 111 7.43 -1.79 12.24
N THR A 112 7.80 -3.04 12.51
CA THR A 112 7.74 -4.12 11.51
C THR A 112 6.31 -4.33 11.00
N LEU A 113 5.33 -4.39 11.90
CA LEU A 113 3.93 -4.62 11.54
C LEU A 113 3.34 -3.46 10.75
N LEU A 114 3.57 -2.23 11.20
CA LEU A 114 3.08 -1.03 10.54
C LEU A 114 3.70 -0.88 9.14
N GLY A 115 5.01 -1.07 9.01
CA GLY A 115 5.70 -1.00 7.71
C GLY A 115 5.10 -1.99 6.72
N ARG A 116 4.90 -3.23 7.17
CA ARG A 116 4.27 -4.28 6.36
C ARG A 116 2.81 -3.99 6.01
N TYR A 117 2.04 -3.34 6.87
CA TYR A 117 0.65 -3.01 6.55
C TYR A 117 0.55 -1.94 5.45
N TYR A 118 1.48 -0.99 5.43
CA TYR A 118 1.57 0.02 4.38
C TYR A 118 2.04 -0.57 3.05
N GLU A 119 3.07 -1.41 3.04
CA GLU A 119 3.53 -2.09 1.81
C GLU A 119 2.42 -2.96 1.21
N ARG A 120 1.77 -3.81 2.02
CA ARG A 120 0.65 -4.63 1.54
C ARG A 120 -0.56 -3.82 1.09
N PHE A 121 -0.71 -2.59 1.55
CA PHE A 121 -1.76 -1.69 1.08
C PHE A 121 -1.45 -1.25 -0.36
N ALA A 122 -0.20 -0.87 -0.61
CA ALA A 122 0.28 -0.49 -1.93
C ALA A 122 0.23 -1.66 -2.93
N ASP A 123 0.64 -2.87 -2.52
CA ASP A 123 0.50 -4.11 -3.30
C ASP A 123 -0.92 -4.30 -3.89
N HIS A 124 -1.96 -4.04 -3.08
CA HIS A 124 -3.34 -4.22 -3.49
C HIS A 124 -3.80 -3.14 -4.49
N ALA A 125 -3.25 -1.93 -4.41
CA ALA A 125 -3.44 -0.91 -5.43
C ALA A 125 -2.80 -1.32 -6.76
N VAL A 126 -1.58 -1.87 -6.73
CA VAL A 126 -0.89 -2.37 -7.94
C VAL A 126 -1.65 -3.53 -8.58
N GLU A 127 -2.23 -4.43 -7.78
CA GLU A 127 -3.09 -5.51 -8.30
C GLU A 127 -4.34 -4.99 -9.00
N ILE A 128 -4.95 -3.91 -8.49
CA ILE A 128 -6.06 -3.23 -9.17
C ILE A 128 -5.59 -2.60 -10.48
N ALA A 129 -4.45 -1.89 -10.44
CA ALA A 129 -3.85 -1.25 -11.61
C ALA A 129 -3.58 -2.25 -12.76
N ARG A 130 -2.94 -3.39 -12.44
CA ARG A 130 -2.68 -4.47 -13.40
C ARG A 130 -3.96 -4.95 -14.08
N ARG A 131 -5.08 -5.02 -13.35
CA ARG A 131 -6.37 -5.43 -13.93
C ARG A 131 -6.99 -4.35 -14.81
N VAL A 132 -6.86 -3.07 -14.45
CA VAL A 132 -7.33 -1.97 -15.31
C VAL A 132 -6.54 -1.95 -16.62
N ILE A 133 -5.22 -2.08 -16.56
CA ILE A 133 -4.39 -2.17 -17.78
C ILE A 133 -4.83 -3.36 -18.63
N TYR A 134 -4.99 -4.54 -18.03
CA TYR A 134 -5.43 -5.74 -18.76
C TYR A 134 -6.83 -5.60 -19.37
N GLN A 135 -7.74 -4.88 -18.73
CA GLN A 135 -9.05 -4.58 -19.29
C GLN A 135 -8.95 -3.67 -20.52
N ALA A 136 -8.07 -2.67 -20.49
CA ALA A 136 -7.90 -1.70 -21.57
C ALA A 136 -7.09 -2.24 -22.76
N THR A 137 -6.01 -2.96 -22.49
CA THR A 137 -5.00 -3.32 -23.50
C THR A 137 -4.97 -4.81 -23.83
N GLY A 138 -5.48 -5.68 -22.93
CA GLY A 138 -5.28 -7.12 -23.02
C GLY A 138 -3.89 -7.60 -22.56
N ALA A 139 -3.02 -6.70 -22.09
CA ALA A 139 -1.72 -7.00 -21.51
C ALA A 139 -1.70 -6.61 -20.02
N THR A 140 -0.83 -7.21 -19.22
CA THR A 140 -0.75 -6.92 -17.77
C THR A 140 0.03 -5.65 -17.45
N GLU A 141 0.76 -5.11 -18.43
CA GLU A 141 1.62 -3.92 -18.31
C GLU A 141 1.59 -3.12 -19.61
N ILE A 142 1.87 -1.81 -19.53
CA ILE A 142 2.14 -0.98 -20.71
C ILE A 142 3.64 -1.09 -20.97
N PRO A 143 4.07 -1.45 -22.20
CA PRO A 143 5.49 -1.40 -22.58
C PRO A 143 6.03 0.02 -22.47
N ASP A 144 7.25 0.17 -21.97
CA ASP A 144 8.00 1.43 -21.99
C ASP A 144 8.11 2.05 -23.39
#